data_AF-A0A2I0A4F5-F1
#
_entry.id   AF-A0A2I0A4F5-F1
#
_cell.length_a   1.000
_cell.length_b   1.000
_cell.length_c   1.000
_cell.angle_alpha   90.00
_cell.angle_beta   90.00
_cell.angle_gamma   90.00
#
_symmetry.space_group_name_H-M   'P 1'
#
loop_
_entity.id
_entity.type
_entity.pdbx_description
1 polymer ?
#
loop_
_entity_poly.entity_id
_entity_poly.type
_entity_poly.pdbx_seq_one_letter_code
_entity_poly.pdbx_strand_id
1 'polypeptide(L)' 'MVVLLHMMSVQVTEFERLSSDYPNCLDFGEIFTSLLKDPTTRNPDYLLKDGHLFKGTRLCVP' A
#
# COMPACT_ATOMS: atom_id res chain seq x y z
N MET A 1 -11.44 29.73 28.82
CA MET A 1 -10.81 28.41 29.03
C MET A 1 -10.42 27.92 27.64
N VAL A 2 -9.13 27.77 27.34
CA VAL A 2 -8.64 27.38 26.00
C VAL A 2 -8.17 25.93 26.08
N VAL A 3 -8.72 25.07 25.23
CA VAL A 3 -8.34 23.65 25.17
C VAL A 3 -7.41 23.47 23.97
N LEU A 4 -6.17 23.08 24.21
CA LEU A 4 -5.19 22.79 23.17
C LEU A 4 -5.28 21.30 22.83
N LEU A 5 -5.73 20.99 21.62
CA LEU A 5 -5.71 19.62 21.10
C LEU A 5 -4.29 19.31 20.59
N HIS A 6 -3.60 18.39 21.26
CA HIS A 6 -2.36 17.82 20.75
C HIS A 6 -2.67 16.55 19.97
N MET A 7 -2.39 16.60 18.68
CA MET A 7 -2.44 15.44 17.78
C MET A 7 -1.06 14.80 17.74
N MET A 8 -0.96 13.55 18.20
CA MET A 8 0.23 12.73 18.04
C MET A 8 0.04 11.82 16.82
N SER A 9 0.98 11.86 15.88
CA SER A 9 1.03 10.98 14.71
C SER A 9 2.24 10.06 14.85
N VAL A 10 2.03 8.76 14.69
CA VAL A 10 3.10 7.75 14.67
C VAL A 10 3.29 7.32 13.23
N GLN A 11 4.48 7.53 12.68
CA GLN A 11 4.86 7.02 11.36
C GLN A 11 5.52 5.65 11.53
N VAL A 12 4.99 4.63 10.86
CA VAL A 12 5.59 3.30 10.79
C VAL A 12 6.57 3.28 9.63
N THR A 13 7.85 3.48 9.93
CA THR A 13 8.94 3.59 8.93
C THR A 13 9.23 2.30 8.17
N GLU A 14 8.88 1.15 8.75
CA GLU A 14 9.11 -0.15 8.09
C GLU A 14 8.02 -0.49 7.07
N PHE A 15 6.84 0.10 7.22
CA PHE A 15 5.72 -0.12 6.31
C PHE A 15 6.03 0.40 4.90
N GLU A 16 6.77 1.50 4.79
CA GLU A 16 7.22 2.03 3.50
C GLU A 16 8.14 1.08 2.73
N ARG A 17 8.95 0.27 3.44
CA ARG A 17 9.84 -0.74 2.81
C ARG A 17 9.06 -1.89 2.18
N LEU A 18 7.83 -2.13 2.63
CA LEU A 18 6.96 -3.15 2.04
C LEU A 18 6.75 -2.91 0.54
N SER A 19 6.66 -1.63 0.15
CA SER A 19 6.47 -1.26 -1.25
C SER A 19 7.67 -1.63 -2.14
N SER A 20 8.89 -1.61 -1.61
CA SER A 20 10.10 -1.95 -2.37
C SER A 20 10.30 -3.45 -2.58
N ASP A 21 9.63 -4.27 -1.79
CA ASP A 21 9.78 -5.73 -1.84
C ASP A 21 8.81 -6.39 -2.82
N TYR A 22 7.69 -5.74 -3.17
CA TYR A 22 6.72 -6.28 -4.12
C TYR A 22 7.31 -6.74 -5.45
N PRO A 23 8.19 -5.99 -6.15
CA PRO A 23 8.72 -6.42 -7.45
C PRO A 23 9.48 -7.76 -7.39
N ASN A 24 10.01 -8.12 -6.22
CA ASN A 24 10.73 -9.37 -5.98
C ASN A 24 9.83 -10.47 -5.41
N CYS A 25 8.58 -10.15 -5.05
CA CYS A 25 7.61 -11.10 -4.52
C CYS A 25 6.97 -11.90 -5.64
N LEU A 26 7.01 -13.24 -5.51
CA LEU A 26 6.50 -14.16 -6.53
C LEU A 26 4.98 -14.09 -6.69
N ASP A 27 4.26 -13.84 -5.59
CA ASP A 27 2.79 -13.83 -5.56
C ASP A 27 2.20 -12.48 -6.00
N PHE A 28 2.86 -11.37 -5.65
CA PHE A 28 2.31 -10.03 -5.81
C PHE A 28 3.06 -9.14 -6.79
N GLY A 29 4.28 -9.48 -7.21
CA GLY A 29 5.13 -8.61 -8.01
C GLY A 29 4.57 -8.28 -9.39
N GLU A 30 3.97 -9.26 -10.07
CA GLU A 30 3.35 -9.05 -11.37
C GLU A 30 2.12 -8.12 -11.28
N ILE A 31 1.27 -8.34 -10.27
CA ILE A 31 0.06 -7.55 -10.03
C ILE A 31 0.44 -6.11 -9.65
N PHE A 32 1.39 -5.97 -8.74
CA PHE A 32 1.90 -4.67 -8.31
C PHE A 32 2.50 -3.88 -9.48
N THR A 33 3.34 -4.52 -10.29
CA THR A 33 3.97 -3.88 -11.47
C THR A 33 2.94 -3.49 -12.52
N SER A 34 1.90 -4.31 -12.71
CA SER A 34 0.82 -4.03 -13.66
C SER A 34 -0.02 -2.83 -13.22
N LEU A 35 -0.41 -2.77 -11.95
CA LEU A 35 -1.17 -1.64 -11.38
C LEU A 35 -0.36 -0.34 -11.32
N LEU A 36 0.97 -0.43 -11.16
CA LEU A 36 1.88 0.71 -11.23
C LEU A 36 1.94 1.32 -12.64
N LYS A 37 1.93 0.48 -13.68
CA LYS A 37 1.99 0.93 -15.08
C LYS A 37 0.66 1.49 -15.55
N ASP A 38 -0.44 0.83 -15.19
CA ASP A 38 -1.78 1.30 -15.51
C ASP A 38 -2.72 1.01 -14.32
N PRO A 39 -3.07 2.03 -13.52
CA PRO A 39 -3.99 1.91 -12.39
C PRO A 39 -5.41 1.49 -12.78
N THR A 40 -5.76 1.63 -14.07
CA THR A 40 -7.05 1.22 -14.63
C THR A 40 -7.03 -0.20 -15.16
N THR A 41 -5.85 -0.87 -15.18
CA THR A 41 -5.74 -2.29 -15.51
C THR A 41 -6.53 -3.08 -14.48
N ARG A 42 -7.68 -3.53 -14.95
CA ARG A 42 -8.84 -3.94 -14.17
C ARG A 42 -8.60 -5.28 -13.48
N ASN A 43 -7.84 -5.28 -12.38
CA ASN A 43 -7.94 -6.33 -11.37
C ASN A 43 -9.01 -5.86 -10.36
N PRO A 44 -10.27 -6.31 -10.47
CA PRO A 44 -11.34 -5.83 -9.57
C PRO A 44 -11.06 -6.13 -8.10
N ASP A 45 -10.21 -7.11 -7.84
CA ASP A 45 -9.86 -7.55 -6.51
C ASP A 45 -8.73 -6.74 -5.88
N TYR A 46 -7.86 -6.11 -6.69
CA TYR A 46 -6.62 -5.50 -6.21
C TYR A 46 -6.55 -4.00 -6.50
N LEU A 47 -6.11 -3.24 -5.51
CA LEU A 47 -5.98 -1.79 -5.58
C LEU A 47 -4.64 -1.35 -5.02
N LEU A 48 -4.00 -0.39 -5.69
CA LEU A 48 -2.83 0.31 -5.16
C LEU A 48 -3.30 1.52 -4.35
N LYS A 49 -2.87 1.62 -3.08
CA LYS A 49 -3.13 2.78 -2.24
C LYS A 49 -1.86 3.16 -1.50
N ASP A 50 -1.47 4.43 -1.63
CA ASP A 50 -0.27 4.99 -0.96
C ASP A 50 1.00 4.15 -1.21
N GLY A 51 1.14 3.55 -2.40
CA GLY A 51 2.27 2.67 -2.74
C GLY A 51 2.17 1.22 -2.27
N HIS A 52 1.02 0.81 -1.69
CA HIS A 52 0.81 -0.54 -1.14
C HIS A 52 -0.30 -1.26 -1.87
N LEU A 53 -0.18 -2.59 -1.97
CA LEU A 53 -1.16 -3.44 -2.63
C LEU A 53 -2.23 -3.90 -1.64
N PHE A 54 -3.49 -3.71 -1.98
CA PHE A 54 -4.64 -4.17 -1.21
C PHE A 54 -5.49 -5.14 -2.02
N LYS A 55 -6.02 -6.17 -1.36
CA LYS A 55 -7.12 -7.01 -1.86
C LYS A 55 -8.38 -6.72 -1.06
N GLY A 56 -9.30 -5.94 -1.61
CA GLY A 56 -10.41 -5.37 -0.84
C GLY A 56 -9.90 -4.51 0.33
N THR A 57 -10.19 -4.91 1.58
CA THR A 57 -9.71 -4.22 2.80
C THR A 57 -8.42 -4.81 3.40
N ARG A 58 -7.86 -5.85 2.78
CA ARG A 58 -6.69 -6.57 3.30
C ARG A 58 -5.43 -6.07 2.61
N LEU A 59 -4.40 -5.78 3.39
CA LEU A 59 -3.07 -5.49 2.87
C LEU A 59 -2.42 -6.78 2.37
N CYS A 60 -1.87 -6.75 1.15
CA CYS A 60 -1.05 -7.83 0.63
C CYS A 60 0.39 -7.61 1.11
N VAL A 61 0.91 -8.48 1.94
CA VAL A 61 2.29 -8.41 2.44
C VAL A 61 3.18 -9.25 1.51
N PRO A 62 4.15 -8.66 0.79
CA PRO A 62 5.09 -9.37 -0.08
C PRO A 62 6.02 -10.33 0.66
#